data_AF-A0A1Q7BY02-F1
#
_entry.id   AF-A0A1Q7BY02-F1
#
_cell.length_a   1.000
_cell.length_b   1.000
_cell.length_c   1.000
_cell.angle_alpha   90.00
_cell.angle_beta   90.00
_cell.angle_gamma   90.00
#
_symmetry.space_group_name_H-M   'P 1'
#
loop_
_entity.id
_entity.type
_entity.pdbx_description
1 polymer ?
#
loop_
_entity_poly.entity_id
_entity_poly.type
_entity_poly.pdbx_seq_one_letter_code
_entity_poly.pdbx_strand_id
1 'polypeptide(L)' 'MTFLVNHQGNVYEKDLGPNTARVAAGMTAFNPDNTWRRVTDAAQPPTGANENVYSVDIAE' A
#
# COMPACT_ATOMS: atom_id res chain seq x y z
N MET A 1 -3.80 -6.72 8.41
CA MET A 1 -3.55 -5.88 7.21
C MET A 1 -3.74 -4.40 7.54
N THR A 2 -2.79 -3.55 7.14
CA THR A 2 -2.82 -2.10 7.39
C THR A 2 -2.41 -1.34 6.13
N PHE A 3 -3.05 -0.19 5.89
CA PHE A 3 -2.73 0.72 4.79
C PHE A 3 -2.28 2.09 5.32
N LEU A 4 -1.34 2.71 4.61
CA LEU A 4 -0.82 4.04 4.91
C LEU A 4 -0.74 4.86 3.63
N VAL A 5 -1.13 6.14 3.71
CA VAL A 5 -1.00 7.09 2.62
C VAL A 5 0.06 8.13 3.00
N ASN A 6 1.06 8.33 2.14
CA ASN A 6 2.09 9.33 2.38
C ASN A 6 1.66 10.72 1.86
N HIS A 7 2.45 11.77 2.15
CA HIS A 7 2.17 13.15 1.71
C HIS A 7 2.10 13.35 0.19
N GLN A 8 2.63 12.42 -0.59
CA GLN A 8 2.59 12.45 -2.06
C GLN A 8 1.36 11.71 -2.62
N GLY A 9 0.48 11.20 -1.76
CA GLY A 9 -0.69 10.41 -2.15
C GLY A 9 -0.36 8.95 -2.46
N ASN A 10 0.86 8.48 -2.21
CA ASN A 10 1.22 7.08 -2.42
C ASN A 10 0.65 6.20 -1.31
N VAL A 11 0.02 5.10 -1.69
CA VAL A 11 -0.50 4.09 -0.77
C VAL A 11 0.55 3.01 -0.53
N TYR A 12 0.70 2.61 0.72
CA TYR A 12 1.56 1.51 1.16
C TYR A 12 0.74 0.56 2.02
N GLU A 13 1.08 -0.73 1.96
CA GLU A 13 0.48 -1.76 2.80
C GLU A 13 1.55 -2.56 3.53
N LYS A 14 1.21 -2.95 4.76
CA LYS A 14 2.01 -3.84 5.60
C LYS A 14 1.10 -4.48 6.63
N ASP A 15 1.37 -5.74 6.98
CA ASP A 15 0.74 -6.34 8.15
C ASP A 15 1.57 -6.03 9.41
N LEU A 16 0.98 -5.27 10.32
CA LEU A 16 1.58 -4.90 11.60
C LEU A 16 1.17 -5.88 12.73
N GLY A 17 0.35 -6.88 12.39
CA GLY A 17 -0.12 -7.91 13.31
C GLY A 17 -1.09 -7.38 14.37
N PRO A 18 -1.29 -8.10 15.49
CA PRO A 18 -2.29 -7.76 16.50
C PRO A 18 -2.11 -6.38 17.16
N ASN A 19 -0.91 -5.81 17.07
CA ASN A 19 -0.57 -4.53 17.72
C ASN A 19 -0.77 -3.31 16.81
N THR A 20 -1.45 -3.45 15.66
CA THR A 20 -1.65 -2.36 14.69
C THR A 20 -2.08 -1.05 15.34
N ALA A 21 -3.06 -1.07 16.25
CA ALA A 21 -3.56 0.15 16.89
C ALA A 21 -2.47 0.90 17.68
N ARG A 22 -1.64 0.17 18.43
CA ARG A 22 -0.54 0.74 19.21
C ARG A 22 0.57 1.27 18.31
N VAL A 23 0.90 0.54 17.24
CA VAL A 23 1.93 0.96 16.28
C VAL A 23 1.48 2.21 15.52
N ALA A 24 0.23 2.24 15.05
CA ALA A 24 -0.33 3.39 14.36
C ALA A 24 -0.38 4.64 15.26
N ALA A 25 -0.81 4.49 16.52
CA ALA A 25 -0.87 5.62 17.46
C ALA A 25 0.51 6.20 17.82
N GLY A 26 1.56 5.38 17.78
CA GLY A 26 2.93 5.81 18.06
C GLY A 26 3.69 6.34 16.83
N MET A 27 3.11 6.28 15.64
CA MET A 27 3.80 6.62 14.39
C MET A 27 3.69 8.12 14.11
N THR A 28 4.82 8.82 14.22
CA THR A 28 4.90 10.29 14.03
C THR A 28 5.40 10.69 12.65
N ALA A 29 6.09 9.79 11.96
CA ALA A 29 6.58 10.00 10.60
C ALA A 29 6.52 8.69 9.82
N PHE A 30 6.25 8.79 8.52
CA PHE A 30 6.36 7.67 7.60
C PHE A 30 7.82 7.50 7.17
N ASN A 31 8.47 6.41 7.59
CA ASN A 31 9.76 5.97 7.08
C ASN A 31 9.59 4.56 6.49
N PRO A 32 9.42 4.43 5.17
CA PRO A 32 9.30 3.12 4.55
C PRO A 32 10.63 2.38 4.66
N ASP A 33 10.71 1.45 5.60
CA ASP A 33 11.68 0.36 5.52
C ASP A 33 11.33 -0.57 4.34
N ASN A 34 12.23 -1.50 4.01
CA ASN A 34 12.06 -2.45 2.91
C ASN A 34 10.92 -3.46 3.11
N THR A 35 10.17 -3.39 4.20
CA THR A 35 9.05 -4.30 4.49
C THR A 35 7.68 -3.69 4.19
N TRP A 36 7.63 -2.40 3.83
CA TRP A 36 6.42 -1.76 3.30
C TRP A 36 6.29 -2.05 1.80
N ARG A 37 5.12 -2.52 1.37
CA ARG A 37 4.80 -2.70 -0.05
C ARG A 37 4.04 -1.48 -0.55
N ARG A 38 4.54 -0.81 -1.59
CA ARG A 38 3.78 0.26 -2.25
C ARG A 38 2.64 -0.37 -3.03
N VAL A 39 1.42 0.10 -2.81
CA VAL A 39 0.25 -0.27 -3.58
C VAL A 39 0.20 0.61 -4.82
N THR A 40 0.20 -0.03 -5.98
CA THR A 40 -0.06 0.60 -7.28
C THR A 40 -1.35 0.01 -7.83
N ASP A 41 -2.11 0.74 -8.64
CA ASP A 41 -3.33 0.22 -9.28
C ASP A 41 -3.08 -1.02 -10.15
N ALA A 42 -1.83 -1.25 -10.54
CA ALA A 42 -1.34 -2.58 -10.81
C ALA A 42 -1.25 -3.36 -9.49
N ALA A 43 -2.36 -3.93 -9.06
CA ALA A 43 -2.33 -5.15 -8.26
C ALA A 43 -1.60 -6.18 -9.11
N GLN A 44 -0.27 -6.19 -9.07
CA GLN A 44 0.49 -7.26 -9.67
C GLN A 44 0.50 -8.38 -8.63
N PRO A 45 -0.35 -9.44 -8.78
CA PRO A 45 -0.08 -10.68 -8.07
C PRO A 45 1.37 -11.10 -8.36
N PRO A 46 2.04 -11.81 -7.44
CA PRO A 46 3.42 -12.27 -7.67
C PRO A 46 3.46 -12.91 -9.06
N THR A 47 4.17 -12.25 -9.98
CA THR A 47 4.07 -12.47 -11.42
C THR A 47 4.29 -13.94 -11.74
N GLY A 48 3.19 -14.58 -12.11
CA GLY A 48 3.11 -15.91 -12.66
C GLY A 48 1.76 -16.00 -13.38
N ALA A 49 1.75 -15.54 -14.63
CA ALA A 49 0.65 -15.54 -15.60
C ALA A 49 -0.28 -14.30 -15.62
N ASN A 50 -0.53 -13.89 -16.87
CA ASN A 50 -1.69 -13.20 -17.48
C ASN A 50 -2.24 -11.84 -16.98
N GLU A 51 -1.85 -10.80 -17.73
CA GLU A 51 -2.70 -9.92 -18.56
C GLU A 51 -3.90 -9.15 -17.94
N ASN A 52 -3.74 -7.81 -18.00
CA ASN A 52 -4.76 -6.74 -18.01
C ASN A 52 -5.54 -6.39 -16.73
N VAL A 53 -5.94 -5.10 -16.71
CA VAL A 53 -6.84 -4.40 -15.76
C VAL A 53 -6.08 -3.90 -14.52
N TYR A 54 -5.84 -2.60 -14.28
CA TYR A 54 -6.80 -1.50 -14.19
C TYR A 54 -6.23 -0.18 -14.76
N SER A 55 -6.76 0.28 -15.89
CA SER A 55 -6.80 1.69 -16.24
C SER A 55 -8.22 2.16 -15.94
N VAL A 56 -8.41 3.00 -14.93
CA VAL A 56 -9.68 3.72 -14.74
C VAL A 56 -9.56 5.01 -15.54
N ASP A 57 -10.02 4.97 -16.78
CA ASP A 57 -10.34 6.18 -17.53
C ASP A 57 -11.48 6.90 -16.81
N ILE A 58 -11.14 7.92 -16.01
CA ILE A 58 -12.14 8.92 -15.59
C ILE A 58 -12.33 9.82 -16.81
N ALA A 59 -13.34 9.49 -17.60
CA ALA A 59 -13.86 10.37 -18.64
C ALA A 59 -14.59 11.55 -17.99
N GLU A 60 -14.13 12.76 -18.28
CA GLU A 60 -14.98 13.92 -18.52
C GLU A 60 -14.77 14.39 -19.96
#